data_AF-A0A5C4MFI1-F1
#
_entry.id   AF-A0A5C4MFI1-F1
#
_cell.length_a   1.000
_cell.length_b   1.000
_cell.length_c   1.000
_cell.angle_alpha   90.00
_cell.angle_beta   90.00
_cell.angle_gamma   90.00
#
_symmetry.space_group_name_H-M   'P 1'
#
loop_
_entity.id
_entity.type
_entity.pdbx_description
1 polymer ?
#
loop_
_entity_poly.entity_id
_entity_poly.type
_entity_poly.pdbx_seq_one_letter_code
_entity_poly.pdbx_strand_id
1 'polypeptide(L)'
;MRGKRWWFCCPRCWTRCAVLYSSRRRRCYGSRCRSELTSPHDRLLLKAIKIRKRLGQTTGGVIVPFPERTRSMHHRTYLRLRAECTDLEQRFFRGEADRMRKMGMQV
;
A
#
# COMPACT_ATOMS: atom_id res chain seq x y z
N MET A 1 18.23 19.23 -33.71
CA MET A 1 16.80 19.46 -33.97
C MET A 1 16.00 19.22 -32.70
N ARG A 2 15.26 20.21 -32.19
CA ARG A 2 14.42 20.06 -30.98
C ARG A 2 13.04 19.53 -31.39
N GLY A 3 12.66 18.36 -30.88
CA GLY A 3 11.37 17.73 -31.18
C GLY A 3 10.19 18.54 -30.63
N LYS A 4 9.23 18.89 -31.50
CA LYS A 4 7.98 19.55 -31.09
C LYS A 4 7.13 18.55 -30.29
N ARG A 5 6.82 18.88 -29.02
CA ARG A 5 5.90 18.09 -28.18
C ARG A 5 4.50 18.70 -28.21
N TRP A 6 3.54 17.88 -28.58
CA TRP A 6 2.12 18.23 -28.58
C TRP A 6 1.57 18.07 -27.17
N TRP A 7 0.89 19.10 -26.67
CA TRP A 7 0.27 19.11 -25.34
C TRP A 7 -1.24 19.12 -25.49
N PHE A 8 -1.93 18.27 -24.74
CA PHE A 8 -3.38 18.24 -24.71
C PHE A 8 -3.91 19.06 -23.53
N CYS A 9 -5.03 19.74 -23.72
CA CYS A 9 -5.74 20.46 -22.66
C CYS A 9 -6.86 19.59 -22.09
N CYS A 10 -6.93 19.45 -20.76
CA CYS A 10 -8.03 18.72 -20.13
C CYS A 10 -9.29 19.60 -20.07
N PRO A 11 -10.46 19.15 -20.56
CA PRO A 11 -11.70 19.93 -20.55
C PRO A 11 -12.30 20.21 -19.16
N ARG A 12 -11.81 19.53 -18.11
CA ARG A 12 -12.32 19.70 -16.72
C ARG A 12 -11.52 20.70 -15.89
N CYS A 13 -10.21 20.77 -16.08
CA CYS A 13 -9.32 21.62 -15.29
C CYS A 13 -8.46 22.56 -16.14
N TRP A 14 -8.69 22.58 -17.45
CA TRP A 14 -8.03 23.42 -18.46
C TRP A 14 -6.49 23.40 -18.41
N THR A 15 -5.90 22.39 -17.76
CA THR A 15 -4.46 22.29 -17.58
C THR A 15 -3.82 21.49 -18.72
N ARG A 16 -2.64 21.93 -19.17
CA ARG A 16 -1.83 21.24 -20.19
C ARG A 16 -1.26 19.92 -19.66
N CYS A 17 -1.40 18.85 -20.45
CA CYS A 17 -1.04 17.47 -20.11
C CYS A 17 -0.48 16.74 -21.34
N ALA A 18 0.53 15.88 -21.15
CA ALA A 18 1.08 15.08 -22.24
C ALA A 18 0.16 13.90 -22.64
N VAL A 19 -0.68 13.41 -21.72
CA VAL A 19 -1.55 12.25 -21.92
C VAL A 19 -2.93 12.53 -21.31
N LEU A 20 -3.99 12.25 -22.07
CA LEU A 20 -5.38 12.22 -21.61
C LEU A 20 -5.86 10.77 -21.54
N TYR A 21 -6.59 10.44 -20.47
CA TYR A 21 -7.28 9.17 -20.29
C TYR A 21 -8.78 9.44 -20.48
N SER A 22 -9.39 8.87 -21.51
CA SER A 22 -10.84 8.98 -21.81
C SER A 22 -11.37 10.41 -21.63
N SER A 23 -10.75 11.39 -22.31
CA SER A 23 -11.02 12.84 -22.26
C SER A 23 -10.56 13.63 -21.02
N ARG A 24 -9.94 13.02 -20.01
CA ARG A 24 -9.53 13.72 -18.78
C ARG A 24 -8.06 13.49 -18.45
N ARG A 25 -7.44 14.44 -17.75
CA ARG A 25 -6.15 14.17 -17.10
C ARG A 25 -6.35 13.11 -16.02
N ARG A 26 -5.33 12.28 -15.78
CA ARG A 26 -5.27 11.29 -14.68
C ARG A 26 -5.90 11.79 -13.36
N ARG A 27 -5.50 12.99 -12.89
CA ARG A 27 -6.03 13.61 -11.67
C ARG A 27 -7.56 13.88 -11.72
N CYS A 28 -8.08 14.29 -12.88
CA CYS A 28 -9.51 14.57 -13.09
C CYS A 28 -10.36 13.31 -13.33
N TYR A 29 -9.71 12.21 -13.69
CA TYR A 29 -10.33 10.90 -13.85
C TYR A 29 -10.57 10.21 -12.50
N GLY A 30 -10.07 10.76 -11.39
CA GLY A 30 -10.26 10.18 -10.05
C GLY A 30 -9.29 9.04 -9.73
N SER A 31 -8.31 8.77 -10.59
CA SER A 31 -7.19 7.89 -10.25
C SER A 31 -6.20 8.63 -9.36
N ARG A 32 -6.61 8.90 -8.11
CA ARG A 32 -5.64 9.02 -7.02
C ARG A 32 -4.84 7.73 -7.03
N CYS A 33 -3.51 7.83 -7.04
CA CYS A 33 -2.69 6.63 -6.95
C CYS A 33 -3.11 5.87 -5.70
N ARG A 34 -3.18 4.53 -5.74
CA ARG A 34 -3.57 3.71 -4.57
C ARG A 34 -2.76 4.09 -3.34
N SER A 35 -1.49 4.50 -3.54
CA SER A 35 -0.56 5.04 -2.54
C SER A 35 -0.99 6.35 -1.86
N GLU A 36 -1.77 7.21 -2.53
CA GLU A 36 -2.32 8.47 -1.98
C GLU A 36 -3.61 8.27 -1.18
N LEU A 37 -4.34 7.17 -1.44
CA LEU A 37 -5.56 6.80 -0.71
C LEU A 37 -5.31 5.89 0.50
N THR A 38 -4.08 5.37 0.64
CA THR A 38 -3.74 4.46 1.73
C THR A 38 -3.45 5.27 2.99
N SER A 39 -4.29 5.14 4.03
CA SER A 39 -4.02 5.72 5.36
C SER A 39 -2.63 5.28 5.85
N PRO A 40 -1.91 6.08 6.67
CA PRO A 40 -0.67 5.62 7.31
C PRO A 40 -0.84 4.24 7.98
N HIS A 41 -2.02 3.96 8.55
CA HIS A 41 -2.38 2.65 9.09
C HIS A 41 -2.44 1.54 8.02
N ASP A 42 -3.18 1.77 6.94
CA ASP A 42 -3.31 0.81 5.85
C ASP A 42 -1.94 0.51 5.19
N ARG A 43 -1.01 1.47 5.21
CA ARG A 43 0.35 1.25 4.69
C ARG A 43 1.13 0.24 5.53
N LEU A 44 0.94 0.23 6.85
CA LEU A 44 1.56 -0.76 7.74
C LEU A 44 1.03 -2.16 7.41
N LEU A 45 -0.30 -2.28 7.25
CA LEU A 45 -0.94 -3.54 6.90
C LEU A 45 -0.47 -4.07 5.54
N LEU A 46 -0.39 -3.21 4.51
CA LEU A 46 0.10 -3.60 3.20
C LEU A 46 1.57 -4.04 3.20
N LYS A 47 2.42 -3.43 4.05
CA LYS A 47 3.81 -3.87 4.23
C LYS A 47 3.88 -5.27 4.83
N ALA A 48 3.11 -5.55 5.89
CA ALA A 48 3.03 -6.87 6.49
C ALA A 48 2.56 -7.93 5.48
N ILE A 49 1.49 -7.64 4.72
CA ILE A 49 1.00 -8.52 3.65
C ILE A 49 2.06 -8.75 2.57
N LYS A 50 2.85 -7.74 2.21
CA LYS A 50 3.92 -7.88 1.22
C LYS A 50 5.02 -8.82 1.70
N ILE A 51 5.38 -8.77 2.99
CA ILE A 51 6.34 -9.70 3.59
C ILE A 51 5.79 -11.13 3.56
N ARG A 52 4.54 -11.33 3.98
CA ARG A 52 3.86 -12.63 3.95
C ARG A 52 3.78 -13.20 2.53
N LYS A 53 3.48 -12.37 1.53
CA LYS A 53 3.50 -12.78 0.10
C LYS A 53 4.89 -13.23 -0.38
N ARG A 54 5.97 -12.59 0.07
CA ARG A 54 7.34 -13.03 -0.27
C ARG A 54 7.67 -14.42 0.28
N LEU A 55 6.99 -14.84 1.35
CA LEU A 55 7.12 -16.16 1.94
C LEU A 55 6.14 -17.18 1.32
N GLY A 56 5.40 -16.81 0.27
CA GLY A 56 4.46 -17.69 -0.44
C GLY A 56 3.04 -17.66 0.10
N GLN A 57 2.75 -16.83 1.13
CA GLN A 57 1.40 -16.70 1.66
C GLN A 57 0.57 -15.75 0.80
N THR A 58 -0.25 -16.35 -0.06
CA THR A 58 -1.14 -15.62 -0.97
C THR A 58 -2.52 -15.36 -0.36
N THR A 59 -2.93 -16.18 0.62
CA THR A 59 -4.29 -16.23 1.18
C THR A 59 -4.27 -16.05 2.71
N GLY A 60 -5.31 -15.44 3.28
CA GLY A 60 -5.50 -15.34 4.74
C GLY A 60 -4.98 -14.08 5.44
N GLY A 61 -4.21 -13.24 4.74
CA GLY A 61 -3.81 -11.92 5.26
C GLY A 61 -3.01 -11.98 6.57
N VAL A 62 -3.36 -11.13 7.54
CA VAL A 62 -2.69 -11.00 8.85
C VAL A 62 -3.27 -11.92 9.93
N ILE A 63 -4.50 -12.44 9.72
CA ILE A 63 -5.23 -13.25 10.70
C ILE A 63 -4.69 -14.69 10.77
N VAL A 64 -4.11 -15.18 9.68
CA VAL A 64 -3.52 -16.51 9.62
C VAL A 64 -2.13 -16.55 10.28
N PRO A 65 -1.69 -17.72 10.80
CA PRO A 65 -0.35 -17.91 11.33
C PRO A 65 0.73 -17.52 10.31
N PHE A 66 1.89 -17.09 10.81
CA PHE A 66 2.97 -16.63 9.94
C PHE A 66 3.52 -17.81 9.12
N PRO A 67 3.71 -17.64 7.80
CA PRO A 67 4.08 -18.74 6.93
C PRO A 67 5.48 -19.24 7.23
N GLU A 68 5.68 -20.54 7.04
CA GLU A 68 7.00 -21.14 7.17
C GLU A 68 7.98 -20.60 6.13
N ARG A 69 9.25 -20.68 6.49
CA ARG A 69 10.38 -20.30 5.65
C ARG A 69 10.36 -21.08 4.34
N THR A 70 10.46 -20.38 3.22
CA THR A 70 10.64 -21.06 1.92
C THR A 70 11.99 -21.79 1.87
N ARG A 71 12.02 -22.97 1.23
CA ARG A 71 13.18 -23.89 1.20
C ARG A 71 14.50 -23.20 0.80
N SER A 72 14.43 -22.24 -0.12
CA SER A 72 15.58 -21.52 -0.69
C SER A 72 16.01 -20.25 0.07
N MET A 73 15.22 -19.75 1.04
CA MET A 73 15.59 -18.52 1.76
C MET A 73 16.87 -18.74 2.61
N HIS A 74 17.43 -17.72 3.25
CA HIS A 74 18.40 -17.90 4.36
C HIS A 74 17.71 -17.73 5.73
N HIS A 75 18.12 -18.51 6.74
CA HIS A 75 17.45 -18.52 8.04
C HIS A 75 17.51 -17.12 8.70
N ARG A 76 18.66 -16.44 8.58
CA ARG A 76 18.83 -15.05 9.04
C ARG A 76 17.85 -14.09 8.35
N THR A 77 17.66 -14.21 7.04
CA THR A 77 16.72 -13.36 6.28
C THR A 77 15.29 -13.63 6.70
N TYR A 78 14.94 -14.89 6.93
CA TYR A 78 13.62 -15.28 7.43
C TYR A 78 13.33 -14.66 8.80
N LEU A 79 14.25 -14.80 9.76
CA LEU A 79 14.10 -14.23 11.10
C LEU A 79 13.95 -12.70 11.06
N ARG A 80 14.73 -12.02 10.22
CA ARG A 80 14.62 -10.56 10.03
C ARG A 80 13.23 -10.17 9.51
N LEU A 81 12.73 -10.85 8.49
CA LEU A 81 11.40 -10.58 7.93
C LEU A 81 10.28 -10.90 8.92
N ARG A 82 10.43 -11.97 9.71
CA ARG A 82 9.49 -12.31 10.77
C ARG A 82 9.43 -11.21 11.82
N ALA A 83 10.58 -10.75 12.31
CA ALA A 83 10.64 -9.65 13.28
C ALA A 83 10.04 -8.34 12.72
N GLU A 84 10.34 -8.00 11.46
CA GLU A 84 9.76 -6.84 10.79
C GLU A 84 8.23 -6.95 10.65
N CYS A 85 7.72 -8.13 10.29
CA CYS A 85 6.28 -8.35 10.18
C CYS A 85 5.58 -8.22 11.54
N THR A 86 6.16 -8.79 12.61
CA THR A 86 5.64 -8.68 13.97
C THR A 86 5.58 -7.23 14.45
N ASP A 87 6.63 -6.43 14.22
CA ASP A 87 6.63 -5.00 14.57
C ASP A 87 5.53 -4.24 13.83
N LEU A 88 5.39 -4.47 12.52
CA LEU A 88 4.37 -3.82 11.71
C LEU A 88 2.95 -4.16 12.18
N GLU A 89 2.70 -5.43 12.53
CA GLU A 89 1.42 -5.91 13.05
C GLU A 89 1.12 -5.26 14.42
N GLN A 90 2.09 -5.24 15.33
CA GLN A 90 1.94 -4.59 16.63
C GLN A 90 1.64 -3.09 16.52
N ARG A 91 2.31 -2.38 15.61
CA ARG A 91 2.06 -0.95 15.38
C ARG A 91 0.69 -0.69 14.76
N PHE A 92 0.25 -1.59 13.86
CA PHE A 92 -1.10 -1.53 13.31
C PHE A 92 -2.16 -1.71 14.40
N PHE A 93 -2.07 -2.78 15.20
CA PHE A 93 -3.01 -3.04 16.29
C PHE A 93 -2.99 -1.93 17.35
N ARG A 94 -1.82 -1.40 17.70
CA ARG A 94 -1.71 -0.30 18.68
C ARG A 94 -2.46 0.94 18.21
N GLY A 95 -2.25 1.38 16.98
CA GLY A 95 -2.93 2.59 16.52
C GLY A 95 -4.41 2.37 16.16
N GLU A 96 -4.83 1.14 15.83
CA GLU A 96 -6.27 0.79 15.76
C GLU A 96 -6.93 0.82 17.15
N ALA A 97 -6.24 0.30 18.19
CA ALA A 97 -6.70 0.40 19.57
C ALA A 97 -6.79 1.88 20.03
N ASP A 98 -5.81 2.71 19.69
CA ASP A 98 -5.85 4.16 19.97
C ASP A 98 -7.04 4.84 19.25
N ARG A 99 -7.38 4.36 18.04
CA ARG A 99 -8.54 4.83 17.27
C ARG A 99 -9.86 4.41 17.89
N MET A 100 -9.97 3.14 18.28
CA MET A 100 -11.15 2.59 18.96
C MET A 100 -11.39 3.31 20.29
N ARG A 101 -10.32 3.56 21.06
CA ARG A 101 -10.36 4.35 22.29
C ARG A 101 -10.85 5.77 22.06
N LYS A 102 -10.43 6.43 20.97
CA LYS A 102 -10.93 7.76 20.59
C LYS A 102 -12.39 7.75 20.11
N MET A 103 -12.87 6.64 19.55
CA MET A 103 -14.25 6.45 19.12
C MET A 103 -15.19 6.00 20.25
N GLY A 104 -14.70 5.82 21.48
CA GLY A 104 -15.52 5.56 22.67
C GLY A 104 -16.09 4.14 22.76
N MET A 105 -15.61 3.19 21.94
CA MET A 105 -16.03 1.79 21.99
C MET A 105 -15.08 1.01 22.91
N GLN A 106 -15.59 0.57 24.07
CA GLN A 106 -14.84 -0.26 25.01
C GLN A 106 -14.73 -1.69 24.44
N VAL A 107 -13.50 -2.23 24.41
CA VAL A 107 -13.19 -3.62 24.03
C VAL A 107 -13.17 -4.48 25.27
#